data_AF-A0AAW9IKI4-F1
#
_entry.id   AF-A0AAW9IKI4-F1
#
_cell.length_a   1.000
_cell.length_b   1.000
_cell.length_c   1.000
_cell.angle_alpha   90.00
_cell.angle_beta   90.00
_cell.angle_gamma   90.00
#
_symmetry.space_group_name_H-M   'P 1'
#
loop_
_entity.id
_entity.type
_entity.pdbx_description
1 polymer ?
#
loop_
_entity_poly.entity_id
_entity_poly.type
_entity_poly.pdbx_seq_one_letter_code
_entity_poly.pdbx_strand_id
1 'polypeptide(L)'
;ALASVNYPSPTNYKYVNDYVGILDSKEIETIISLGKELEDKTGAQGVVVIIDSTNDVPIENYAIDLFRNWGIGQKSKDNGLLILVAINDRHWRVEVGRGLEGAIPDALSNRVMESLAKEDFKNGDYS
;
A
#
# COMPACT_ATOMS: atom_id res chain seq x y z
N ALA A 1 -13.54 25.15 -8.61
CA ALA A 1 -12.24 24.49 -8.79
C ALA A 1 -12.35 23.11 -8.14
N LEU A 2 -11.98 22.04 -8.84
CA LEU A 2 -11.84 20.73 -8.20
C LEU A 2 -10.70 20.87 -7.18
N ALA A 3 -10.96 20.53 -5.92
CA ALA A 3 -9.93 20.55 -4.89
C ALA A 3 -8.80 19.59 -5.30
N SER A 4 -7.54 20.03 -5.21
CA SER A 4 -6.40 19.14 -5.37
C SER A 4 -6.42 18.13 -4.23
N VAL A 5 -6.44 16.84 -4.55
CA VAL A 5 -6.29 15.76 -3.56
C VAL A 5 -4.96 15.94 -2.84
N ASN A 6 -4.99 16.02 -1.52
CA ASN A 6 -3.79 16.16 -0.71
C ASN A 6 -3.29 14.78 -0.29
N TYR A 7 -2.22 14.29 -0.92
CA TYR A 7 -1.63 13.01 -0.57
C TYR A 7 -0.71 13.14 0.64
N PRO A 8 -0.67 12.14 1.55
CA PRO A 8 0.27 12.16 2.65
C PRO A 8 1.71 12.12 2.14
N SER A 9 2.63 12.67 2.94
CA SER A 9 4.08 12.53 2.69
C SER A 9 4.61 11.28 3.38
N PRO A 10 5.53 10.51 2.77
CA PRO A 10 6.10 9.31 3.37
C PRO A 10 6.65 9.55 4.78
N THR A 11 6.45 8.57 5.66
CA THR A 11 7.09 8.54 6.97
C THR A 11 8.55 8.10 6.85
N ASN A 12 9.28 8.13 7.96
CA ASN A 12 10.66 7.63 8.03
C ASN A 12 10.78 6.11 7.92
N TYR A 13 9.66 5.36 7.99
CA TYR A 13 9.69 3.90 7.98
C TYR A 13 9.73 3.30 6.57
N LYS A 14 9.54 4.11 5.52
CA LYS A 14 9.57 3.75 4.09
C LYS A 14 8.52 2.69 3.68
N TYR A 15 8.62 1.48 4.21
CA TYR A 15 7.82 0.30 3.85
C TYR A 15 6.42 0.27 4.48
N VAL A 16 6.21 1.00 5.58
CA VAL A 16 4.92 1.10 6.25
C VAL A 16 4.67 2.55 6.65
N ASN A 17 3.47 3.05 6.36
CA ASN A 17 3.09 4.43 6.59
C ASN A 17 1.68 4.43 7.16
N ASP A 18 1.59 4.32 8.48
CA ASP A 18 0.33 4.33 9.21
C ASP A 18 0.05 5.75 9.75
N TYR A 19 -0.97 6.40 9.18
CA TYR A 19 -1.39 7.75 9.56
C TYR A 19 -2.57 7.76 10.55
N VAL A 20 -3.09 6.59 10.91
CA VAL A 20 -4.22 6.42 11.83
C VAL A 20 -3.83 5.75 13.14
N GLY A 21 -2.63 5.16 13.20
CA GLY A 21 -2.04 4.59 14.42
C GLY A 21 -2.71 3.31 14.87
N ILE A 22 -3.11 2.46 13.91
CA ILE A 22 -3.75 1.17 14.19
C ILE A 22 -2.74 0.04 14.36
N LEU A 23 -1.52 0.20 13.83
CA LEU A 23 -0.45 -0.77 13.99
C LEU A 23 0.35 -0.54 15.27
N ASP A 24 0.68 -1.61 15.96
CA ASP A 24 1.61 -1.58 17.08
C ASP A 24 3.08 -1.57 16.61
N SER A 25 4.00 -1.31 17.54
CA SER A 25 5.43 -1.24 17.22
C SER A 25 5.99 -2.53 16.64
N LYS A 26 5.48 -3.69 17.07
CA LYS A 26 5.96 -5.01 16.63
C LYS A 26 5.48 -5.32 15.21
N GLU A 27 4.26 -4.93 14.87
CA GLU A 27 3.72 -5.03 13.51
C GLU A 27 4.49 -4.12 12.56
N ILE A 28 4.73 -2.86 12.95
CA ILE A 28 5.57 -1.91 12.20
C ILE A 28 6.96 -2.51 11.94
N GLU A 29 7.63 -3.03 12.98
CA GLU A 29 8.96 -3.65 12.85
C GLU A 29 8.94 -4.87 11.92
N THR A 30 7.89 -5.69 11.99
CA THR A 30 7.72 -6.86 11.14
C THR A 30 7.60 -6.46 9.66
N ILE A 31 6.75 -5.47 9.36
CA ILE A 31 6.56 -4.99 7.98
C ILE A 31 7.85 -4.35 7.45
N ILE A 32 8.56 -3.57 8.26
CA ILE A 32 9.86 -2.99 7.88
C ILE A 32 10.88 -4.09 7.55
N SER A 33 10.96 -5.13 8.39
CA SER A 33 11.89 -6.25 8.18
C SER A 33 11.59 -6.99 6.87
N LEU A 34 10.32 -7.34 6.63
CA LEU A 34 9.87 -8.01 5.42
C LEU A 34 10.08 -7.16 4.17
N GLY A 35 9.73 -5.87 4.22
CA GLY A 35 9.90 -4.94 3.11
C GLY A 35 11.37 -4.76 2.75
N LYS A 36 12.25 -4.65 3.75
CA LYS A 36 13.70 -4.60 3.56
C LYS A 36 14.23 -5.90 2.96
N GLU A 37 13.82 -7.05 3.47
CA GLU A 37 14.27 -8.36 2.95
C GLU A 37 13.84 -8.56 1.49
N LEU A 38 12.61 -8.18 1.15
CA LEU A 38 12.10 -8.21 -0.23
C LEU A 38 12.96 -7.34 -1.15
N GLU A 39 13.23 -6.09 -0.76
CA GLU A 39 14.03 -5.17 -1.56
C GLU A 39 15.48 -5.64 -1.69
N ASP A 40 16.09 -6.13 -0.60
CA ASP A 40 17.48 -6.62 -0.62
C ASP A 40 17.64 -7.86 -1.52
N LYS A 41 16.64 -8.77 -1.53
CA LYS A 41 16.72 -10.03 -2.29
C LYS A 41 16.30 -9.91 -3.75
N THR A 42 15.36 -9.02 -4.06
CA THR A 42 14.71 -8.97 -5.39
C THR A 42 14.85 -7.61 -6.07
N GLY A 43 15.17 -6.57 -5.30
CA GLY A 43 15.10 -5.17 -5.72
C GLY A 43 13.69 -4.59 -5.75
N ALA A 44 12.63 -5.39 -5.54
CA ALA A 44 11.25 -4.92 -5.53
C ALA A 44 10.95 -4.10 -4.28
N GLN A 45 10.14 -3.04 -4.41
CA GLN A 45 9.80 -2.15 -3.30
C GLN A 45 8.33 -2.31 -2.95
N GLY A 46 8.05 -2.91 -1.80
CA GLY A 46 6.71 -3.02 -1.23
C GLY A 46 6.46 -1.92 -0.18
N VAL A 47 5.34 -1.23 -0.31
CA VAL A 47 4.94 -0.15 0.62
C VAL A 47 3.49 -0.36 1.06
N VAL A 48 3.25 -0.33 2.36
CA VAL A 48 1.92 -0.29 2.97
C VAL A 48 1.62 1.15 3.37
N VAL A 49 0.44 1.64 3.00
CA VAL A 49 -0.06 2.97 3.38
C VAL A 49 -1.45 2.81 3.98
N ILE A 50 -1.63 3.31 5.20
CA ILE A 50 -2.89 3.24 5.94
C ILE A 50 -3.34 4.67 6.23
N ILE A 51 -4.48 5.04 5.67
CA ILE A 51 -5.09 6.36 5.79
C ILE A 51 -6.50 6.25 6.37
N ASP A 52 -6.99 7.37 6.87
CA ASP A 52 -8.36 7.46 7.39
C ASP A 52 -9.39 7.32 6.27
N SER A 53 -9.30 8.16 5.24
CA SER A 53 -10.22 8.21 4.11
C SER A 53 -9.54 8.80 2.87
N THR A 54 -10.02 8.39 1.70
CA THR A 54 -9.71 9.00 0.39
C THR A 54 -10.46 10.31 0.15
N ASN A 55 -11.39 10.70 1.05
CA ASN A 55 -12.28 11.85 0.95
C ASN A 55 -13.09 11.85 -0.37
N ASP A 56 -13.84 10.76 -0.59
CA ASP A 56 -14.70 10.51 -1.77
C ASP A 56 -13.95 10.38 -3.11
N VAL A 57 -12.62 10.34 -3.11
CA VAL A 57 -11.84 10.03 -4.30
C VAL A 57 -11.88 8.52 -4.52
N PRO A 58 -12.21 8.02 -5.73
CA PRO A 58 -12.15 6.58 -6.01
C PRO A 58 -10.78 6.00 -5.63
N ILE A 59 -10.76 4.92 -4.85
CA ILE A 59 -9.53 4.40 -4.25
C ILE A 59 -8.51 3.96 -5.32
N GLU A 60 -8.98 3.55 -6.49
CA GLU A 60 -8.14 3.22 -7.65
C GLU A 60 -7.38 4.44 -8.15
N ASN A 61 -8.07 5.57 -8.30
CA ASN A 61 -7.44 6.82 -8.72
C ASN A 61 -6.48 7.33 -7.64
N TYR A 62 -6.90 7.27 -6.37
CA TYR A 62 -6.06 7.68 -5.26
C TYR A 62 -4.77 6.85 -5.19
N ALA A 63 -4.88 5.53 -5.28
CA ALA A 63 -3.74 4.61 -5.20
C ALA A 63 -2.76 4.80 -6.36
N ILE A 64 -3.25 4.93 -7.60
CA ILE A 64 -2.39 5.16 -8.77
C ILE A 64 -1.62 6.48 -8.64
N ASP A 65 -2.30 7.55 -8.25
CA ASP A 65 -1.66 8.86 -8.11
C ASP A 65 -0.67 8.89 -6.93
N LEU A 66 -1.02 8.25 -5.80
CA LEU A 66 -0.11 8.09 -4.68
C LEU A 66 1.15 7.31 -5.09
N PHE A 67 0.98 6.16 -5.76
CA PHE A 67 2.07 5.31 -6.25
C PHE A 67 3.05 6.11 -7.13
N ARG A 68 2.51 6.93 -8.04
CA ARG A 68 3.30 7.77 -8.94
C ARG A 68 3.97 8.93 -8.21
N ASN A 69 3.24 9.64 -7.35
CA ASN A 69 3.74 10.78 -6.59
C ASN A 69 4.87 10.39 -5.65
N TRP A 70 4.79 9.22 -5.04
CA TRP A 70 5.83 8.69 -4.16
C TRP A 70 6.98 8.03 -4.92
N GLY A 71 6.80 7.73 -6.21
CA GLY A 71 7.81 7.06 -7.02
C GLY A 71 8.16 5.68 -6.50
N ILE A 72 7.13 4.88 -6.16
CA ILE A 72 7.31 3.54 -5.58
C ILE A 72 7.91 2.59 -6.64
N GLY A 73 9.07 2.03 -6.34
CA GLY A 73 9.84 1.19 -7.27
C GLY A 73 11.02 1.92 -7.91
N GLN A 74 11.93 1.14 -8.51
CA GLN A 74 13.07 1.70 -9.22
C GLN A 74 12.63 2.22 -10.58
N LYS A 75 12.95 3.49 -10.90
CA LYS A 75 12.54 4.18 -12.15
C LYS A 75 12.81 3.40 -13.44
N SER A 76 13.86 2.58 -13.48
CA SER A 76 14.23 1.78 -14.66
C SER A 76 13.67 0.36 -14.66
N LYS A 77 13.05 -0.08 -13.57
CA LYS A 77 12.55 -1.46 -13.40
C LYS A 77 11.06 -1.55 -13.18
N ASP A 78 10.38 -0.45 -12.84
CA ASP A 78 8.93 -0.41 -12.55
C ASP A 78 8.51 -1.53 -11.56
N ASN A 79 9.34 -1.77 -10.53
CA ASN A 79 9.21 -2.93 -9.65
C ASN A 79 8.65 -2.57 -8.25
N GLY A 80 7.72 -1.63 -8.21
CA GLY A 80 7.03 -1.18 -7.00
C GLY A 80 5.73 -1.93 -6.75
N LEU A 81 5.35 -2.03 -5.48
CA LEU A 81 4.09 -2.57 -5.00
C LEU A 81 3.55 -1.64 -3.90
N LEU A 82 2.31 -1.19 -4.02
CA LEU A 82 1.61 -0.42 -3.00
C LEU A 82 0.41 -1.24 -2.50
N ILE A 83 0.26 -1.32 -1.18
CA ILE A 83 -0.97 -1.72 -0.51
C ILE A 83 -1.52 -0.47 0.17
N LEU A 84 -2.63 0.06 -0.34
CA LEU A 84 -3.34 1.19 0.23
C LEU A 84 -4.57 0.70 0.99
N VAL A 85 -4.75 1.18 2.21
CA VAL A 85 -5.89 0.86 3.08
C VAL A 85 -6.52 2.17 3.56
N ALA A 86 -7.81 2.36 3.29
CA ALA A 86 -8.61 3.48 3.75
C ALA A 86 -9.66 2.99 4.76
N ILE A 87 -9.41 3.25 6.05
CA ILE A 87 -10.09 2.60 7.17
C ILE A 87 -11.57 3.00 7.28
N ASN A 88 -11.88 4.30 7.28
CA ASN A 88 -13.26 4.77 7.38
C ASN A 88 -14.06 4.50 6.11
N ASP A 89 -13.39 4.52 4.96
CA ASP A 89 -14.01 4.19 3.68
C ASP A 89 -14.32 2.70 3.58
N ARG A 90 -13.65 1.86 4.37
CA ARG A 90 -13.66 0.41 4.26
C ARG A 90 -13.30 -0.07 2.84
N HIS A 91 -12.26 0.54 2.28
CA HIS A 91 -11.70 0.15 0.99
C HIS A 91 -10.20 -0.11 1.10
N TRP A 92 -9.70 -1.02 0.27
CA TRP A 92 -8.27 -1.20 0.05
C TRP A 92 -8.01 -1.34 -1.45
N ARG A 93 -6.77 -1.07 -1.85
CA ARG A 93 -6.31 -1.24 -3.23
C ARG A 93 -4.86 -1.66 -3.24
N VAL A 94 -4.53 -2.58 -4.14
CA VAL A 94 -3.14 -2.91 -4.46
C VAL A 94 -2.78 -2.32 -5.82
N GLU A 95 -1.64 -1.65 -5.90
CA GLU A 95 -1.07 -1.20 -7.18
C GLU A 95 0.25 -1.90 -7.42
N VAL A 96 0.39 -2.51 -8.59
CA VAL A 96 1.56 -3.30 -8.98
C VAL A 96 2.24 -2.64 -10.17
N GLY A 97 3.54 -2.36 -10.05
CA GLY A 97 4.35 -1.89 -11.16
C GLY A 97 4.56 -2.99 -12.20
N ARG A 98 4.64 -2.59 -13.48
CA ARG A 98 4.76 -3.51 -14.63
C ARG A 98 5.94 -4.49 -14.51
N GLY A 99 7.03 -4.10 -13.87
CA GLY A 99 8.20 -4.95 -13.64
C GLY A 99 7.91 -6.16 -12.74
N LEU A 100 6.81 -6.15 -12.00
CA LEU A 100 6.40 -7.25 -11.14
C LEU A 100 5.31 -8.14 -11.76
N GLU A 101 4.64 -7.76 -12.86
CA GLU A 101 3.47 -8.50 -13.39
C GLU A 101 3.74 -9.99 -13.69
N GLY A 102 4.96 -10.34 -14.08
CA GLY A 102 5.35 -11.74 -14.33
C GLY A 102 5.48 -12.59 -13.06
N ALA A 103 5.78 -11.97 -11.91
CA ALA A 103 5.96 -12.64 -10.62
C ALA A 103 4.75 -12.47 -9.69
N ILE A 104 4.13 -11.30 -9.74
CA ILE A 104 2.99 -10.87 -8.94
C ILE A 104 1.98 -10.23 -9.88
N PRO A 105 1.08 -11.02 -10.48
CA PRO A 105 -0.03 -10.46 -11.24
C PRO A 105 -0.98 -9.66 -10.33
N ASP A 106 -1.49 -8.52 -10.77
CA ASP A 106 -2.45 -7.70 -9.98
C ASP A 106 -3.67 -8.50 -9.50
N ALA A 107 -4.19 -9.38 -10.37
CA ALA A 107 -5.30 -10.28 -10.03
C ALA A 107 -4.97 -11.26 -8.89
N LEU A 108 -3.69 -11.65 -8.73
CA LEU A 108 -3.24 -12.50 -7.64
C LEU A 108 -3.17 -11.70 -6.33
N SER A 109 -2.59 -10.50 -6.36
CA SER A 109 -2.51 -9.64 -5.18
C SER A 109 -3.87 -9.26 -4.64
N ASN A 110 -4.80 -8.90 -5.54
CA ASN A 110 -6.16 -8.58 -5.12
C ASN A 110 -6.86 -9.80 -4.50
N ARG A 111 -6.68 -10.98 -5.09
CA ARG A 111 -7.23 -12.23 -4.54
C ARG A 111 -6.64 -12.56 -3.17
N VAL A 112 -5.36 -12.32 -2.94
CA VAL A 112 -4.72 -12.55 -1.63
C VAL A 112 -5.39 -11.69 -0.57
N MET A 113 -5.54 -10.39 -0.82
CA MET A 113 -6.24 -9.47 0.10
C MET A 113 -7.70 -9.88 0.32
N GLU A 114 -8.43 -10.29 -0.73
CA GLU A 114 -9.78 -10.82 -0.57
C GLU A 114 -9.85 -12.09 0.28
N SER A 115 -8.83 -12.96 0.20
CA SER A 115 -8.81 -14.24 0.88
C SER A 115 -8.32 -14.17 2.33
N LEU A 116 -7.39 -13.26 2.63
CA LEU A 116 -6.71 -13.18 3.91
C LEU A 116 -7.22 -12.02 4.77
N ALA A 117 -7.47 -10.86 4.17
CA ALA A 117 -7.75 -9.63 4.92
C ALA A 117 -9.24 -9.31 4.99
N LYS A 118 -10.09 -9.84 4.10
CA LYS A 118 -11.48 -9.38 3.95
C LYS A 118 -12.35 -9.55 5.19
N GLU A 119 -12.25 -10.66 5.90
CA GLU A 119 -13.08 -10.88 7.11
C GLU A 119 -12.57 -10.04 8.29
N ASP A 120 -11.26 -9.98 8.49
CA ASP A 120 -10.63 -9.13 9.52
C ASP A 120 -10.99 -7.65 9.28
N PHE A 121 -10.86 -7.20 8.03
CA PHE A 121 -11.21 -5.86 7.60
C PHE A 121 -12.71 -5.52 7.79
N LYS A 122 -13.62 -6.50 7.63
CA LYS A 122 -15.05 -6.30 7.98
C LYS A 122 -15.24 -6.14 9.48
N ASN A 123 -14.53 -6.95 10.27
CA ASN A 123 -14.59 -6.98 11.72
C ASN A 123 -13.90 -5.77 12.37
N GLY A 124 -13.19 -4.95 11.58
CA GLY A 124 -12.40 -3.82 12.08
C GLY A 124 -11.08 -4.26 12.70
N ASP A 125 -10.65 -5.49 12.40
CA ASP A 125 -9.35 -6.02 12.73
C ASP A 125 -8.43 -5.74 11.53
N TYR A 126 -7.49 -4.84 11.73
CA TYR A 126 -6.62 -4.31 10.68
C TYR A 126 -5.13 -4.62 10.92
N SER A 127 -4.86 -5.32 12.03
CA SER A 127 -3.54 -5.75 12.53
C SER A 127 -3.19 -7.17 12.09
#